data_AF-A0A0V8HG19-F1
#
_entry.id   AF-A0A0V8HG19-F1
#
_cell.length_a   1.000
_cell.length_b   1.000
_cell.length_c   1.000
_cell.angle_alpha   90.00
_cell.angle_beta   90.00
_cell.angle_gamma   90.00
#
_symmetry.space_group_name_H-M   'P 1'
#
loop_
_entity.id
_entity.type
_entity.pdbx_description
1 polymer ?
#
loop_
_entity_poly.entity_id
_entity_poly.type
_entity_poly.pdbx_seq_one_letter_code
_entity_poly.pdbx_strand_id
1 'polypeptide(L)'
;MLSRIKWLSFSIELFLAVPVFGNIAGDAIPFLLCLVAVWHACVLYVSKSEDQPILGSALGIIASFLNFFPIIRLIAHAITAIVLIFEIQKAPGME
;
A
#
# COMPACT_ATOMS: atom_id res chain seq x y z
N MET A 1 1.23 9.73 -14.75
CA MET A 1 0.52 10.10 -13.50
C MET A 1 0.47 8.93 -12.54
N LEU A 2 0.09 7.74 -13.03
CA LEU A 2 0.03 6.50 -12.26
C LEU A 2 1.33 6.14 -11.52
N SER A 3 2.49 6.30 -12.16
CA SER A 3 3.80 6.12 -11.51
C SER A 3 3.92 6.89 -10.19
N ARG A 4 3.55 8.17 -10.18
CA ARG A 4 3.64 9.02 -8.98
C ARG A 4 2.72 8.55 -7.85
N ILE A 5 1.49 8.14 -8.16
CA ILE A 5 0.54 7.68 -7.13
C ILE A 5 0.90 6.29 -6.60
N LYS A 6 1.52 5.44 -7.43
CA LYS A 6 2.09 4.15 -6.97
C LYS A 6 3.36 4.35 -6.13
N TRP A 7 4.23 5.30 -6.49
CA TRP A 7 5.36 5.69 -5.63
C TRP A 7 4.91 6.23 -4.27
N LEU A 8 3.85 7.05 -4.24
CA LEU A 8 3.26 7.47 -2.97
C LEU A 8 2.70 6.29 -2.18
N SER A 9 2.03 5.34 -2.85
CA SER A 9 1.54 4.10 -2.22
C SER A 9 2.69 3.28 -1.62
N PHE A 10 3.80 3.13 -2.36
CA PHE A 10 5.01 2.47 -1.87
C PHE A 10 5.56 3.15 -0.62
N SER A 11 5.67 4.48 -0.62
CA SER A 11 6.18 5.23 0.53
C SER A 11 5.28 5.10 1.76
N ILE A 12 3.95 5.11 1.57
CA ILE A 12 2.98 4.89 2.67
C ILE A 12 3.18 3.49 3.26
N GLU A 13 3.21 2.45 2.43
CA GLU A 13 3.37 1.07 2.87
C GLU A 13 4.73 0.83 3.55
N LEU A 14 5.80 1.42 3.02
CA LEU A 14 7.13 1.36 3.63
C LEU A 14 7.15 2.03 5.01
N PHE A 15 6.48 3.19 5.15
CA PHE A 15 6.37 3.88 6.43
C PHE A 15 5.56 3.06 7.44
N LEU A 16 4.42 2.49 7.01
CA LEU A 16 3.58 1.63 7.84
C LEU A 16 4.25 0.31 8.21
N ALA A 17 5.21 -0.18 7.42
CA ALA A 17 6.00 -1.37 7.71
C ALA A 17 7.04 -1.16 8.82
N VAL A 18 7.43 0.09 9.12
CA VAL A 18 8.35 0.39 10.23
C VAL A 18 7.59 0.22 11.56
N PRO A 19 8.09 -0.58 12.51
CA PRO A 19 7.36 -0.91 13.74
C PRO A 19 6.85 0.31 14.53
N VAL A 20 7.68 1.36 14.68
CA VAL A 20 7.29 2.58 15.41
C VAL A 20 6.11 3.26 14.74
N PHE A 21 6.20 3.50 13.44
CA PHE A 21 5.19 4.24 12.69
C PHE A 21 3.92 3.41 12.46
N GLY A 22 4.06 2.13 12.12
CA GLY A 22 2.94 1.21 11.96
C GLY A 22 2.12 1.10 13.24
N ASN A 23 2.75 0.88 14.40
CA ASN A 23 2.01 0.79 15.67
C ASN A 23 1.29 2.12 16.00
N ILE A 24 1.94 3.27 15.87
CA ILE A 24 1.29 4.58 16.06
C ILE A 24 0.09 4.74 15.11
N ALA A 25 0.25 4.39 13.84
CA ALA A 25 -0.82 4.48 12.85
C ALA A 25 -2.04 3.60 13.18
N GLY A 26 -1.83 2.44 13.79
CA GLY A 26 -2.90 1.51 14.17
C GLY A 26 -3.60 1.89 15.49
N ASP A 27 -2.82 2.31 16.48
CA ASP A 27 -3.30 2.51 17.86
C ASP A 27 -3.77 3.94 18.12
N ALA A 28 -3.08 4.95 17.57
CA ALA A 28 -3.37 6.36 17.83
C ALA A 28 -4.31 6.99 16.79
N ILE A 29 -4.44 6.40 15.60
CA ILE A 29 -5.21 6.96 14.48
C ILE A 29 -6.08 5.86 13.83
N PRO A 30 -7.14 5.39 14.50
CA PRO A 30 -7.85 4.16 14.12
C PRO A 30 -8.46 4.19 12.71
N PHE A 31 -8.76 5.37 12.16
CA PHE A 31 -9.32 5.52 10.81
C PHE A 31 -8.26 5.67 9.71
N LEU A 32 -6.97 5.81 10.06
CA LEU A 32 -5.90 6.02 9.08
C LEU A 32 -5.80 4.85 8.10
N LEU A 33 -5.86 3.60 8.59
CA LEU A 33 -5.80 2.42 7.73
C LEU A 33 -7.03 2.31 6.83
N CYS A 34 -8.22 2.73 7.27
CA CYS A 34 -9.38 2.81 6.39
C CYS A 34 -9.17 3.82 5.25
N LEU A 35 -8.54 4.96 5.54
CA LEU A 35 -8.21 5.97 4.53
C LEU A 35 -7.14 5.47 3.56
N VAL A 36 -6.14 4.75 4.07
CA VAL A 36 -5.11 4.06 3.25
C VAL A 36 -5.73 2.97 2.36
N ALA A 37 -6.70 2.19 2.87
CA ALA A 37 -7.44 1.23 2.06
C ALA A 37 -8.21 1.91 0.91
N VAL A 38 -8.88 3.04 1.19
CA VAL A 38 -9.57 3.83 0.15
C VAL A 38 -8.57 4.37 -0.87
N TRP A 39 -7.41 4.88 -0.43
CA TRP A 39 -6.33 5.28 -1.32
C TRP A 39 -5.93 4.15 -2.27
N HIS A 40 -5.68 2.95 -1.74
CA HIS A 40 -5.34 1.79 -2.57
C HIS A 40 -6.48 1.36 -3.51
N ALA A 41 -7.75 1.48 -3.10
CA ALA A 41 -8.87 1.23 -3.98
C ALA A 41 -8.90 2.19 -5.17
N CYS A 42 -8.60 3.48 -4.96
CA CYS A 42 -8.45 4.46 -6.03
C CYS A 42 -7.29 4.11 -6.96
N VAL A 43 -6.10 3.77 -6.42
CA VAL A 43 -4.93 3.39 -7.23
C VAL A 43 -5.20 2.10 -8.01
N LEU A 44 -5.90 1.13 -7.42
CA LEU A 44 -6.31 -0.10 -8.09
C LEU A 44 -7.25 0.20 -9.26
N TYR A 45 -8.25 1.07 -9.05
CA TYR A 45 -9.19 1.47 -10.10
C TYR A 45 -8.47 2.12 -11.29
N VAL A 46 -7.58 3.09 -11.02
CA VAL A 46 -6.79 3.75 -12.08
C VAL A 46 -5.85 2.76 -12.76
N SER A 47 -5.15 1.92 -12.01
CA SER A 47 -4.25 0.90 -12.57
C SER A 47 -4.99 -0.04 -13.51
N LYS A 48 -6.20 -0.48 -13.12
CA LYS A 48 -7.05 -1.32 -13.96
C LYS A 48 -7.52 -0.62 -15.23
N SER A 49 -7.80 0.68 -15.17
CA SER A 49 -8.19 1.47 -16.36
C SER A 49 -7.04 1.70 -17.34
N GLU A 50 -5.80 1.66 -16.88
CA GLU A 50 -4.58 1.85 -17.69
C GLU A 50 -3.92 0.51 -18.09
N ASP A 51 -4.56 -0.64 -17.82
CA ASP A 51 -4.02 -2.00 -18.02
C ASP A 51 -2.66 -2.24 -17.34
N GLN A 52 -2.54 -1.73 -16.11
CA GLN A 52 -1.32 -1.75 -15.32
C GLN A 52 -1.44 -2.73 -14.15
N PRO A 53 -0.32 -3.23 -13.59
CA PRO A 53 -0.35 -4.18 -12.47
C PRO A 53 -1.20 -3.69 -11.29
N ILE A 54 -1.94 -4.58 -10.64
CA ILE A 54 -2.86 -4.22 -9.55
C ILE A 54 -2.54 -4.91 -8.22
N LEU A 55 -1.57 -5.84 -8.21
CA LEU A 55 -1.33 -6.74 -7.10
C LEU A 55 -0.89 -5.96 -5.85
N GLY A 56 0.04 -5.01 -6.01
CA GLY A 56 0.50 -4.17 -4.91
C GLY A 56 -0.64 -3.35 -4.29
N SER A 57 -1.57 -2.83 -5.10
CA SER A 57 -2.72 -2.09 -4.57
C SER A 57 -3.74 -2.99 -3.89
N ALA A 58 -4.01 -4.19 -4.42
CA ALA A 58 -4.87 -5.17 -3.77
C ALA A 58 -4.32 -5.63 -2.41
N LEU A 59 -3.00 -5.86 -2.34
CA LEU A 59 -2.33 -6.21 -1.07
C LEU A 59 -2.39 -5.08 -0.05
N GLY A 60 -2.26 -3.81 -0.46
CA GLY A 60 -2.39 -2.66 0.46
C GLY A 60 -3.78 -2.54 1.08
N ILE A 61 -4.84 -2.86 0.32
CA ILE A 61 -6.20 -2.97 0.87
C ILE A 61 -6.25 -4.06 1.94
N ILE A 62 -5.72 -5.26 1.64
CA ILE A 62 -5.71 -6.38 2.57
C ILE A 62 -4.92 -6.04 3.85
N ALA A 63 -3.71 -5.48 3.69
CA ALA A 63 -2.84 -5.08 4.80
C ALA A 63 -3.55 -4.10 5.75
N SER A 64 -4.31 -3.15 5.19
CA SER A 64 -5.07 -2.16 5.96
C SER A 64 -6.16 -2.78 6.86
N PHE A 65 -6.73 -3.93 6.48
CA PHE A 65 -7.74 -4.62 7.29
C PHE A 65 -7.15 -5.59 8.33
N LEU A 66 -5.83 -5.71 8.44
CA LEU A 66 -5.15 -6.56 9.41
C LEU A 66 -4.84 -5.86 10.75
N ASN A 67 -5.50 -4.73 11.04
CA ASN A 67 -5.21 -3.90 12.24
C ASN A 67 -5.24 -4.66 13.57
N PHE A 68 -6.08 -5.69 13.69
CA PHE A 68 -6.19 -6.50 14.90
C PHE A 68 -4.95 -7.37 15.20
N PHE A 69 -4.03 -7.51 14.24
CA PHE A 69 -2.83 -8.32 14.36
C PHE A 69 -1.58 -7.45 14.11
N PRO A 70 -1.04 -6.77 15.13
CA PRO A 70 0.01 -5.76 14.95
C PRO A 70 1.24 -6.26 14.16
N ILE A 71 1.74 -7.45 14.50
CA ILE A 71 2.92 -8.04 13.82
C ILE A 71 2.57 -8.46 12.38
N ILE A 72 1.42 -9.11 12.18
CA ILE A 72 1.00 -9.60 10.86
C ILE A 72 0.77 -8.41 9.92
N ARG A 73 0.17 -7.33 10.41
CA ARG A 73 -0.02 -6.09 9.67
C ARG A 73 1.31 -5.48 9.22
N LEU A 74 2.30 -5.38 10.10
CA LEU A 74 3.63 -4.84 9.74
C LEU A 74 4.27 -5.65 8.61
N ILE A 75 4.19 -6.98 8.70
CA ILE A 75 4.70 -7.89 7.67
C ILE A 75 3.90 -7.71 6.36
N ALA A 76 2.58 -7.59 6.43
CA ALA A 76 1.73 -7.38 5.27
C ALA A 76 2.06 -6.06 4.55
N HIS A 77 2.26 -4.97 5.28
CA HIS A 77 2.70 -3.70 4.68
C HIS A 77 4.11 -3.80 4.07
N ALA A 78 5.04 -4.51 4.71
CA ALA A 78 6.37 -4.75 4.15
C ALA A 78 6.32 -5.53 2.83
N ILE A 79 5.54 -6.62 2.78
CA ILE A 79 5.33 -7.41 1.55
C ILE A 79 4.69 -6.55 0.47
N THR A 80 3.69 -5.76 0.82
CA THR A 80 3.00 -4.85 -0.12
C THR A 80 3.96 -3.82 -0.70
N ALA A 81 4.80 -3.19 0.13
CA ALA A 81 5.82 -2.25 -0.32
C ALA A 81 6.80 -2.90 -1.31
N ILE A 82 7.26 -4.13 -1.02
CA ILE A 82 8.13 -4.90 -1.92
C ILE A 82 7.44 -5.17 -3.26
N VAL A 83 6.17 -5.58 -3.24
CA VAL A 83 5.43 -5.83 -4.49
C VAL A 83 5.25 -4.54 -5.29
N LEU A 84 4.88 -3.42 -4.63
CA LEU A 84 4.70 -2.13 -5.29
C LEU A 84 5.98 -1.62 -5.96
N ILE A 85 7.14 -1.73 -5.32
CA ILE A 85 8.39 -1.28 -5.93
C ILE A 85 8.75 -2.13 -7.16
N PHE A 86 8.52 -3.44 -7.11
CA PHE A 86 8.72 -4.30 -8.29
C PHE A 86 7.76 -3.97 -9.41
N GLU A 87 6.48 -3.69 -9.11
CA GLU A 87 5.53 -3.23 -10.12
C GLU A 87 5.99 -1.93 -10.77
N ILE A 88 6.41 -0.94 -9.99
CA ILE A 88 6.88 0.35 -10.50
C ILE A 88 8.09 0.17 -11.43
N GLN A 89 9.05 -0.68 -11.04
CA GLN A 89 10.29 -0.89 -11.79
C GLN A 89 10.13 -1.72 -13.07
N LYS A 90 9.15 -2.63 -13.11
CA LYS A 90 9.01 -3.60 -14.21
C LYS A 90 7.84 -3.31 -15.16
N ALA A 91 6.89 -2.48 -14.73
CA ALA A 91 5.73 -2.17 -15.55
C ALA A 91 6.07 -1.16 -16.65
N PRO A 92 5.56 -1.34 -17.89
CA PRO A 92 5.83 -0.40 -18.98
C PRO A 92 5.27 1.00 -18.67
N GLY A 93 6.06 2.05 -18.91
CA GLY A 93 5.62 3.44 -18.76
C GLY A 93 5.51 3.92 -17.30
N MET A 94 6.13 3.20 -16.37
CA MET A 94 6.11 3.48 -14.93
C MET A 94 7.42 4.07 -14.38
N GLU A 95 8.43 4.21 -15.25
CA GLU A 95 9.71 4.86 -14.98
C GLU A 95 9.63 6.36 -14.64
#